data_AF-A0A2R6RIP6-F1
#
_entry.id   AF-A0A2R6RIP6-F1
#
_cell.length_a   1.000
_cell.length_b   1.000
_cell.length_c   1.000
_cell.angle_alpha   90.00
_cell.angle_beta   90.00
_cell.angle_gamma   90.00
#
_symmetry.space_group_name_H-M   'P 1'
#
loop_
_entity.id
_entity.type
_entity.pdbx_description
1 polymer ?
#
loop_
_entity_poly.entity_id
_entity_poly.type
_entity_poly.pdbx_seq_one_letter_code
_entity_poly.pdbx_strand_id
1 'polypeptide(L)'
;MEISPDVFIHNKLSSILDTGKPLATILSNPVAKHDDTLGTVALFEQLIDLPMKASSYLPETLHDPKPKGADNTAFNRALNTNMVYFSWLELPENTYRHNRFGASMKGVQNTTPPDSLLKGFNWEILPPQSTVVDVGAGIGSMSLELARAFPHLNFVLQDTPVTLANAMNFWNTKLPEAINTGRVKLQAHDFFETQPVKHPSVFLMRMVLHDWSDDNAVNILRHLCAAAGPETQLVVIDNILSYACTEDSFVGDIPGAVVERLPPSPLLPNLGYAAVSSYLADLSVCFLVLIMGDWLIQSRLIDVELS
;
A
#
# COMPACT_ATOMS: atom_id res chain seq x y z
N MET A 1 -30.85 -6.45 -7.07
CA MET A 1 -31.70 -7.52 -7.64
C MET A 1 -33.04 -6.89 -7.92
N GLU A 2 -33.54 -7.03 -9.15
CA GLU A 2 -34.89 -6.63 -9.50
C GLU A 2 -35.87 -7.67 -8.94
N ILE A 3 -36.85 -7.24 -8.14
CA ILE A 3 -37.84 -8.13 -7.49
C ILE A 3 -39.24 -8.02 -8.11
N SER A 4 -39.49 -6.93 -8.85
CA SER A 4 -40.61 -6.72 -9.76
C SER A 4 -40.22 -5.62 -10.76
N PRO A 5 -40.93 -5.45 -11.89
CA PRO A 5 -40.59 -4.42 -12.87
C PRO A 5 -40.33 -3.06 -12.21
N ASP A 6 -39.15 -2.49 -12.46
CA ASP A 6 -38.68 -1.20 -11.93
C ASP A 6 -38.51 -1.12 -10.39
N VAL A 7 -38.48 -2.26 -9.69
CA VAL A 7 -38.27 -2.33 -8.24
C VAL A 7 -37.01 -3.13 -7.92
N PHE A 8 -36.03 -2.45 -7.34
CA PHE A 8 -34.72 -3.02 -7.03
C PHE A 8 -34.45 -3.03 -5.53
N ILE A 9 -33.84 -4.11 -5.05
CA ILE A 9 -33.27 -4.22 -3.70
C ILE A 9 -31.78 -4.54 -3.77
N HIS A 10 -31.05 -4.22 -2.69
CA HIS A 10 -29.66 -4.66 -2.57
C HIS A 10 -29.58 -6.19 -2.50
N ASN A 11 -28.60 -6.75 -3.21
CA ASN A 11 -28.09 -8.10 -2.98
C ASN A 11 -26.69 -8.02 -2.34
N LYS A 12 -26.13 -9.18 -1.96
CA LYS A 12 -24.81 -9.29 -1.32
C LYS A 12 -23.70 -8.55 -2.08
N LEU A 13 -23.72 -8.57 -3.42
CA LEU A 13 -22.71 -7.88 -4.25
C LEU A 13 -22.89 -6.37 -4.26
N SER A 14 -24.13 -5.88 -4.34
CA SER A 14 -24.38 -4.43 -4.29
C SER A 14 -24.20 -3.86 -2.88
N SER A 15 -24.39 -4.65 -1.83
CA SER A 15 -24.23 -4.19 -0.44
C SER A 15 -22.77 -3.89 -0.10
N ILE A 16 -21.81 -4.58 -0.71
CA ILE A 16 -20.37 -4.28 -0.51
C ILE A 16 -19.92 -3.01 -1.26
N LEU A 17 -20.75 -2.50 -2.18
CA LEU A 17 -20.52 -1.26 -2.93
C LEU A 17 -21.24 -0.06 -2.32
N ASP A 18 -21.88 -0.23 -1.16
CA ASP A 18 -22.49 0.85 -0.39
C ASP A 18 -21.48 1.36 0.66
N THR A 19 -21.28 2.68 0.72
CA THR A 19 -20.44 3.28 1.76
C THR A 19 -21.13 3.27 3.13
N GLY A 20 -22.44 3.00 3.16
CA GLY A 20 -23.28 3.08 4.35
C GLY A 20 -23.61 4.52 4.78
N LYS A 21 -23.15 5.52 4.01
CA LYS A 21 -23.39 6.93 4.32
C LYS A 21 -24.72 7.41 3.71
N PRO A 22 -25.51 8.23 4.42
CA PRO A 22 -26.69 8.86 3.83
C PRO A 22 -26.33 9.69 2.60
N LEU A 23 -27.15 9.59 1.55
CA LEU A 23 -26.92 10.34 0.31
C LEU A 23 -26.80 11.85 0.56
N ALA A 24 -27.61 12.41 1.45
CA ALA A 24 -27.55 13.83 1.81
C ALA A 24 -26.17 14.24 2.38
N THR A 25 -25.52 13.36 3.14
CA THR A 25 -24.16 13.59 3.68
C THR A 25 -23.10 13.54 2.58
N ILE A 26 -23.25 12.62 1.61
CA ILE A 26 -22.33 12.54 0.46
C ILE A 26 -22.49 13.76 -0.44
N LEU A 27 -23.73 14.22 -0.68
CA LEU A 27 -23.99 15.38 -1.53
C LEU A 27 -23.52 16.69 -0.88
N SER A 28 -23.59 16.82 0.45
CA SER A 28 -23.12 18.02 1.15
C SER A 28 -21.59 18.08 1.28
N ASN A 29 -20.91 16.93 1.32
CA ASN A 29 -19.45 16.85 1.30
C ASN A 29 -18.96 15.63 0.50
N PRO A 30 -18.89 15.74 -0.85
CA PRO A 30 -18.48 14.63 -1.71
C PRO A 30 -17.04 14.17 -1.46
N VAL A 31 -16.16 15.08 -1.02
CA VAL A 31 -14.75 14.79 -0.73
C VAL A 31 -14.60 13.81 0.43
N ALA A 32 -15.50 13.90 1.42
CA ALA A 32 -15.53 13.02 2.58
C ALA A 32 -16.31 11.72 2.34
N LYS A 33 -16.65 11.36 1.09
CA LYS A 33 -17.48 10.17 0.79
C LYS A 33 -16.97 8.89 1.46
N HIS A 34 -15.65 8.70 1.49
CA HIS A 34 -15.02 7.46 1.94
C HIS A 34 -14.48 7.50 3.37
N ASP A 35 -14.54 8.67 4.03
CA ASP A 35 -14.06 8.85 5.40
C ASP A 35 -14.77 7.88 6.36
N ASP A 36 -14.04 7.27 7.28
CA ASP A 36 -14.59 6.32 8.27
C ASP A 36 -15.33 5.09 7.71
N THR A 37 -15.19 4.79 6.42
CA THR A 37 -15.75 3.56 5.81
C THR A 37 -14.81 2.36 5.96
N LEU A 38 -15.24 1.18 5.50
CA LEU A 38 -14.39 -0.01 5.37
C LEU A 38 -13.35 0.10 4.24
N GLY A 39 -13.43 1.14 3.40
CA GLY A 39 -12.51 1.33 2.28
C GLY A 39 -12.75 0.42 1.07
N THR A 40 -13.64 -0.57 1.15
CA THR A 40 -13.97 -1.48 0.03
C THR A 40 -14.51 -0.73 -1.20
N VAL A 41 -15.41 0.23 -0.98
CA VAL A 41 -15.94 1.07 -2.08
C VAL A 41 -14.86 1.99 -2.65
N ALA A 42 -14.00 2.55 -1.79
CA ALA A 42 -12.87 3.37 -2.22
C ALA A 42 -11.89 2.56 -3.08
N LEU A 43 -11.57 1.32 -2.69
CA LEU A 43 -10.76 0.39 -3.46
C LEU A 43 -11.39 0.03 -4.80
N PHE A 44 -12.69 -0.29 -4.81
CA PHE A 44 -13.41 -0.55 -6.06
C PHE A 44 -13.36 0.66 -7.00
N GLU A 45 -13.70 1.86 -6.51
CA GLU A 45 -13.62 3.10 -7.27
C GLU A 45 -12.21 3.45 -7.75
N GLN A 46 -11.20 3.14 -6.94
CA GLN A 46 -9.80 3.33 -7.30
C GLN A 46 -9.43 2.47 -8.51
N LEU A 47 -9.85 1.20 -8.52
CA LEU A 47 -9.57 0.27 -9.62
C LEU A 47 -10.28 0.68 -10.92
N ILE A 48 -11.51 1.19 -10.84
CA ILE A 48 -12.31 1.54 -12.03
C ILE A 48 -12.11 2.98 -12.55
N ASP A 49 -11.31 3.80 -11.88
CA ASP A 49 -11.05 5.19 -12.31
C ASP A 49 -9.78 5.29 -13.15
N LEU A 50 -8.64 5.63 -12.54
CA LEU A 50 -7.41 5.92 -13.27
C LEU A 50 -6.74 4.68 -13.87
N PRO A 51 -6.61 3.54 -13.17
CA PRO A 51 -6.04 2.33 -13.76
C PRO A 51 -6.79 1.88 -15.01
N MET A 52 -8.12 1.86 -14.99
CA MET A 52 -8.92 1.51 -16.18
C MET A 52 -8.79 2.53 -17.32
N LYS A 53 -8.61 3.82 -17.04
CA LYS A 53 -8.34 4.83 -18.08
C LYS A 53 -6.93 4.69 -18.65
N ALA A 54 -5.96 4.38 -17.80
CA ALA A 54 -4.57 4.18 -18.19
C ALA A 54 -4.39 2.90 -19.00
N SER A 55 -5.11 1.82 -18.65
CA SER A 55 -4.97 0.53 -19.33
C SER A 55 -5.29 0.58 -20.83
N SER A 56 -6.16 1.50 -21.29
CA SER A 56 -6.43 1.65 -22.72
C SER A 56 -5.27 2.22 -23.53
N TYR A 57 -4.25 2.79 -22.87
CA TYR A 57 -3.03 3.32 -23.50
C TYR A 57 -1.81 2.40 -23.29
N LEU A 58 -2.01 1.24 -22.64
CA LEU A 58 -0.93 0.32 -22.34
C LEU A 58 -0.18 -0.15 -23.61
N PRO A 59 -0.84 -0.57 -24.71
CA PRO A 59 -0.13 -0.99 -25.92
C PRO A 59 0.81 0.10 -26.45
N GLU A 60 0.34 1.34 -26.51
CA GLU A 60 1.13 2.47 -27.00
C GLU A 60 2.29 2.79 -26.06
N THR A 61 2.11 2.68 -24.75
CA THR A 61 3.19 2.82 -23.76
C THR A 61 4.23 1.71 -23.90
N LEU A 62 3.80 0.47 -24.14
CA LEU A 62 4.72 -0.67 -24.27
C LEU A 62 5.58 -0.59 -25.52
N HIS A 63 5.04 -0.02 -26.60
CA HIS A 63 5.72 0.17 -27.88
C HIS A 63 6.50 1.50 -27.98
N ASP A 64 6.48 2.34 -26.94
CA ASP A 64 7.30 3.56 -26.93
C ASP A 64 8.80 3.21 -26.92
N PRO A 65 9.61 3.70 -27.86
CA PRO A 65 11.06 3.56 -27.78
C PRO A 65 11.71 4.39 -26.67
N LYS A 66 11.01 5.37 -26.09
CA LYS A 66 11.54 6.17 -24.98
C LYS A 66 11.78 5.30 -23.74
N PRO A 67 12.80 5.64 -22.92
CA PRO A 67 12.97 5.04 -21.62
C PRO A 67 11.67 5.11 -20.81
N LYS A 68 11.37 3.98 -20.20
CA LYS A 68 10.25 3.76 -19.32
C LYS A 68 10.65 4.32 -17.95
N GLY A 69 9.81 5.15 -17.35
CA GLY A 69 10.07 5.81 -16.07
C GLY A 69 8.79 6.31 -15.41
N ALA A 70 8.90 6.81 -14.17
CA ALA A 70 7.76 7.26 -13.36
C ALA A 70 6.96 8.44 -14.00
N ASP A 71 7.54 9.11 -14.98
CA ASP A 71 6.97 10.21 -15.78
C ASP A 71 6.58 9.79 -17.22
N ASN A 72 6.74 8.51 -17.58
CA ASN A 72 6.42 7.95 -18.90
C ASN A 72 5.60 6.65 -18.81
N THR A 73 4.52 6.65 -18.03
CA THR A 73 3.62 5.49 -17.84
C THR A 73 2.36 5.56 -18.71
N ALA A 74 1.52 4.52 -18.65
CA ALA A 74 0.20 4.53 -19.29
C ALA A 74 -0.71 5.62 -18.71
N PHE A 75 -0.58 5.93 -17.42
CA PHE A 75 -1.23 7.06 -16.78
C PHE A 75 -0.80 8.41 -17.39
N ASN A 76 0.50 8.63 -17.61
CA ASN A 76 1.01 9.87 -18.20
C ASN A 76 0.39 10.13 -19.57
N ARG A 77 0.27 9.08 -20.38
CA ARG A 77 -0.37 9.15 -21.70
C ARG A 77 -1.87 9.41 -21.60
N ALA A 78 -2.56 8.66 -20.76
CA ALA A 78 -4.01 8.75 -20.63
C ALA A 78 -4.48 10.13 -20.15
N LEU A 79 -3.71 10.78 -19.27
CA LEU A 79 -4.02 12.11 -18.76
C LEU A 79 -3.26 13.25 -19.44
N ASN A 80 -2.42 12.93 -20.44
CA ASN A 80 -1.56 13.89 -21.13
C ASN A 80 -0.76 14.77 -20.14
N THR A 81 -0.05 14.13 -19.22
CA THR A 81 0.74 14.76 -18.15
C THR A 81 2.13 14.17 -18.07
N ASN A 82 3.12 14.97 -17.69
CA ASN A 82 4.49 14.53 -17.40
C ASN A 82 4.76 14.43 -15.88
N MET A 83 3.72 14.57 -15.05
CA MET A 83 3.86 14.44 -13.60
C MET A 83 3.90 12.97 -13.19
N VAL A 84 4.72 12.65 -12.19
CA VAL A 84 4.65 11.36 -11.49
C VAL A 84 3.29 11.24 -10.79
N TYR A 85 2.72 10.03 -10.79
CA TYR A 85 1.38 9.74 -10.29
C TYR A 85 1.08 10.35 -8.90
N PHE A 86 1.95 10.12 -7.92
CA PHE A 86 1.74 10.61 -6.56
C PHE A 86 1.80 12.14 -6.46
N SER A 87 2.76 12.79 -7.14
CA SER A 87 2.81 14.25 -7.19
C SER A 87 1.58 14.85 -7.90
N TRP A 88 1.06 14.17 -8.92
CA TRP A 88 -0.19 14.58 -9.57
C TRP A 88 -1.39 14.41 -8.63
N LEU A 89 -1.42 13.33 -7.84
CA LEU A 89 -2.49 13.04 -6.90
C LEU A 89 -2.61 14.10 -5.79
N GLU A 90 -1.49 14.71 -5.41
CA GLU A 90 -1.41 15.76 -4.39
C GLU A 90 -1.87 17.16 -4.84
N LEU A 91 -2.15 17.33 -6.13
CA LEU A 91 -2.67 18.59 -6.64
C LEU A 91 -4.04 18.92 -5.99
N PRO A 92 -4.33 20.21 -5.67
CA PRO A 92 -5.58 20.59 -5.01
C PRO A 92 -6.86 20.10 -5.71
N GLU A 93 -6.88 20.11 -7.04
CA GLU A 93 -7.98 19.60 -7.87
C GLU A 93 -8.21 18.09 -7.72
N ASN A 94 -7.22 17.34 -7.22
CA ASN A 94 -7.24 15.90 -7.04
C ASN A 94 -7.52 15.46 -5.60
N THR A 95 -7.84 16.38 -4.69
CA THR A 95 -8.13 16.10 -3.27
C THR A 95 -9.09 14.91 -3.07
N TYR A 96 -10.17 14.80 -3.88
CA TYR A 96 -11.07 13.64 -3.81
C TYR A 96 -10.34 12.32 -4.07
N ARG A 97 -9.50 12.27 -5.11
CA ARG A 97 -8.75 11.07 -5.47
C ARG A 97 -7.68 10.74 -4.45
N HIS A 98 -7.00 11.75 -3.91
CA HIS A 98 -6.02 11.58 -2.83
C HIS A 98 -6.65 10.98 -1.59
N ASN A 99 -7.76 11.56 -1.11
CA ASN A 99 -8.48 11.03 0.05
C ASN A 99 -9.03 9.63 -0.21
N ARG A 100 -9.58 9.39 -1.41
CA ARG A 100 -10.04 8.05 -1.82
C ARG A 100 -8.90 7.05 -1.86
N PHE A 101 -7.70 7.43 -2.33
CA PHE A 101 -6.54 6.56 -2.33
C PHE A 101 -6.18 6.13 -0.90
N GLY A 102 -6.08 7.06 0.04
CA GLY A 102 -5.87 6.74 1.46
C GLY A 102 -6.93 5.78 2.03
N ALA A 103 -8.22 6.02 1.71
CA ALA A 103 -9.29 5.11 2.11
C ALA A 103 -9.23 3.75 1.41
N SER A 104 -8.75 3.69 0.16
CA SER A 104 -8.57 2.43 -0.57
C SER A 104 -7.50 1.54 0.05
N MET A 105 -6.44 2.12 0.63
CA MET A 105 -5.40 1.36 1.34
C MET A 105 -5.92 0.68 2.62
N LYS A 106 -6.94 1.26 3.25
CA LYS A 106 -7.73 0.59 4.30
C LYS A 106 -8.59 -0.55 3.74
N GLY A 107 -9.15 -0.36 2.54
CA GLY A 107 -9.82 -1.43 1.80
C GLY A 107 -8.88 -2.62 1.54
N VAL A 108 -7.66 -2.35 1.06
CA VAL A 108 -6.62 -3.39 0.86
C VAL A 108 -6.31 -4.11 2.17
N GLN A 109 -6.14 -3.37 3.27
CA GLN A 109 -5.94 -3.97 4.60
C GLN A 109 -7.04 -4.98 4.96
N ASN A 110 -8.30 -4.65 4.68
CA ASN A 110 -9.45 -5.51 4.98
C ASN A 110 -9.58 -6.73 4.04
N THR A 111 -8.76 -6.81 2.98
CA THR A 111 -8.66 -8.01 2.14
C THR A 111 -7.58 -8.98 2.61
N THR A 112 -6.72 -8.55 3.54
CA THR A 112 -5.72 -9.42 4.18
C THR A 112 -6.29 -10.04 5.47
N PRO A 113 -5.80 -11.22 5.89
CA PRO A 113 -6.26 -11.83 7.14
C PRO A 113 -6.04 -10.87 8.34
N PRO A 114 -7.01 -10.72 9.25
CA PRO A 114 -6.99 -9.69 10.31
C PRO A 114 -5.74 -9.72 11.21
N ASP A 115 -5.14 -10.90 11.37
CA ASP A 115 -3.99 -11.11 12.24
C ASP A 115 -2.64 -11.10 11.51
N SER A 116 -2.62 -11.06 10.17
CA SER A 116 -1.38 -11.14 9.39
C SER A 116 -0.39 -10.05 9.80
N LEU A 117 -0.90 -8.87 10.14
CA LEU A 117 -0.12 -7.75 10.66
C LEU A 117 0.45 -8.02 12.05
N LEU A 118 -0.40 -8.47 12.97
CA LEU A 118 -0.06 -8.64 14.39
C LEU A 118 0.84 -9.86 14.62
N LYS A 119 0.75 -10.86 13.74
CA LYS A 119 1.47 -12.14 13.84
C LYS A 119 2.60 -12.29 12.82
N GLY A 120 2.65 -11.45 11.79
CA GLY A 120 3.68 -11.51 10.74
C GLY A 120 5.07 -11.11 11.23
N PHE A 121 5.14 -10.36 12.32
CA PHE A 121 6.37 -10.03 13.03
C PHE A 121 6.10 -10.13 14.54
N ASN A 122 7.08 -10.60 15.31
CA ASN A 122 6.91 -10.79 16.75
C ASN A 122 7.13 -9.47 17.50
N TRP A 123 6.14 -8.57 17.43
CA TRP A 123 6.21 -7.23 18.04
C TRP A 123 6.42 -7.26 19.56
N GLU A 124 6.02 -8.34 20.25
CA GLU A 124 6.14 -8.47 21.71
C GLU A 124 7.58 -8.59 22.21
N ILE A 125 8.53 -9.01 21.37
CA ILE A 125 9.95 -9.13 21.77
C ILE A 125 10.64 -7.79 21.87
N LEU A 126 10.06 -6.76 21.26
CA LEU A 126 10.64 -5.43 21.25
C LEU A 126 10.61 -4.85 22.68
N PRO A 127 11.74 -4.32 23.18
CA PRO A 127 11.78 -3.71 24.50
C PRO A 127 10.73 -2.59 24.67
N PRO A 128 10.26 -2.34 25.90
CA PRO A 128 9.42 -1.18 26.16
C PRO A 128 10.08 0.12 25.67
N GLN A 129 9.27 0.99 25.07
CA GLN A 129 9.68 2.25 24.43
C GLN A 129 10.45 2.10 23.10
N SER A 130 10.53 0.87 22.55
CA SER A 130 11.00 0.65 21.17
C SER A 130 10.25 1.53 20.17
N THR A 131 10.99 2.07 19.21
CA THR A 131 10.46 2.98 18.18
C THR A 131 10.32 2.25 16.86
N VAL A 132 9.11 2.26 16.31
CA VAL A 132 8.76 1.79 14.97
C VAL A 132 8.62 3.01 14.06
N VAL A 133 9.41 3.08 13.00
CA VAL A 133 9.29 4.11 11.96
C VAL A 133 8.52 3.52 10.80
N ASP A 134 7.29 3.97 10.59
CA ASP A 134 6.42 3.58 9.47
C ASP A 134 6.70 4.51 8.29
N VAL A 135 7.39 3.99 7.28
CA VAL A 135 7.90 4.74 6.13
C VAL A 135 6.89 4.61 4.97
N GLY A 136 6.32 5.73 4.53
CA GLY A 136 5.20 5.71 3.58
C GLY A 136 3.90 5.27 4.26
N ALA A 137 3.65 5.78 5.47
CA ALA A 137 2.60 5.29 6.37
C ALA A 137 1.16 5.53 5.87
N GLY A 138 0.98 6.41 4.87
CA GLY A 138 -0.32 6.93 4.50
C GLY A 138 -0.98 7.66 5.67
N ILE A 139 -2.25 7.37 5.92
CA ILE A 139 -2.96 7.86 7.13
C ILE A 139 -2.58 7.10 8.42
N GLY A 140 -1.72 6.08 8.34
CA GLY A 140 -1.30 5.26 9.46
C GLY A 140 -2.34 4.27 9.97
N SER A 141 -3.25 3.77 9.11
CA SER A 141 -4.31 2.83 9.51
C SER A 141 -3.77 1.52 10.09
N MET A 142 -2.63 1.06 9.58
CA MET A 142 -1.92 -0.13 10.04
C MET A 142 -1.23 0.14 11.38
N SER A 143 -0.44 1.21 11.46
CA SER A 143 0.22 1.65 12.69
C SER A 143 -0.79 1.91 13.82
N LEU A 144 -2.02 2.31 13.52
CA LEU A 144 -3.10 2.42 14.52
C LEU A 144 -3.42 1.07 15.18
N GLU A 145 -3.54 -0.01 14.40
CA GLU A 145 -3.83 -1.34 14.94
C GLU A 145 -2.65 -1.87 15.76
N LEU A 146 -1.41 -1.65 15.30
CA LEU A 146 -0.20 -1.96 16.07
C LEU A 146 -0.12 -1.15 17.37
N ALA A 147 -0.40 0.16 17.32
CA ALA A 147 -0.36 1.03 18.49
C ALA A 147 -1.43 0.69 19.53
N ARG A 148 -2.53 0.05 19.14
CA ARG A 148 -3.55 -0.50 20.05
C ARG A 148 -3.12 -1.83 20.65
N ALA A 149 -2.61 -2.74 19.82
CA ALA A 149 -2.19 -4.07 20.25
C ALA A 149 -0.93 -4.04 21.15
N PHE A 150 -0.01 -3.10 20.88
CA PHE A 150 1.28 -3.01 21.55
C PHE A 150 1.50 -1.61 22.18
N PRO A 151 0.84 -1.30 23.32
CA PRO A 151 0.93 0.01 23.97
C PRO A 151 2.33 0.39 24.47
N HIS A 152 3.25 -0.57 24.56
CA HIS A 152 4.64 -0.36 24.97
C HIS A 152 5.53 0.20 23.84
N LEU A 153 5.04 0.23 22.60
CA LEU A 153 5.77 0.73 21.43
C LEU A 153 5.44 2.19 21.12
N ASN A 154 6.44 2.90 20.58
CA ASN A 154 6.34 4.24 20.02
C ASN A 154 6.35 4.16 18.49
N PHE A 155 5.66 5.09 17.83
CA PHE A 155 5.53 5.12 16.37
C PHE A 155 5.91 6.50 15.83
N VAL A 156 6.69 6.50 14.74
CA VAL A 156 6.92 7.67 13.91
C VAL A 156 6.35 7.38 12.52
N LEU A 157 5.27 8.07 12.17
CA LEU A 157 4.57 7.95 10.89
C LEU A 157 5.18 8.95 9.91
N GLN A 158 5.82 8.44 8.86
CA GLN A 158 6.44 9.24 7.82
C GLN A 158 5.66 9.16 6.52
N ASP A 159 5.26 10.33 6.02
CA ASP A 159 4.62 10.48 4.71
C ASP A 159 4.76 11.94 4.24
N THR A 160 4.16 12.28 3.11
CA THR A 160 4.16 13.65 2.58
C THR A 160 3.31 14.59 3.46
N PRO A 161 3.58 15.91 3.43
CA PRO A 161 2.81 16.87 4.23
C PRO A 161 1.30 16.82 3.99
N VAL A 162 0.89 16.60 2.73
CA VAL A 162 -0.54 16.52 2.35
C VAL A 162 -1.19 15.31 2.99
N THR A 163 -0.55 14.15 2.92
CA THR A 163 -1.04 12.92 3.54
C THR A 163 -1.07 13.00 5.07
N LEU A 164 -0.06 13.61 5.68
CA LEU A 164 0.00 13.74 7.14
C LEU A 164 -1.08 14.67 7.71
N ALA A 165 -1.57 15.65 6.95
CA ALA A 165 -2.72 16.44 7.37
C ALA A 165 -3.98 15.56 7.55
N ASN A 166 -4.21 14.63 6.61
CA ASN A 166 -5.29 13.64 6.71
C ASN A 166 -5.04 12.64 7.84
N ALA A 167 -3.79 12.17 8.00
CA ALA A 167 -3.40 11.30 9.09
C ALA A 167 -3.68 11.96 10.46
N MET A 168 -3.37 13.25 10.61
CA MET A 168 -3.57 13.95 11.88
C MET A 168 -5.03 13.94 12.32
N ASN A 169 -5.96 14.21 11.40
CA ASN A 169 -7.39 14.13 11.65
C ASN A 169 -7.84 12.70 12.02
N PHE A 170 -7.32 11.70 11.30
CA PHE A 170 -7.58 10.29 11.56
C PHE A 170 -7.13 9.88 12.98
N TRP A 171 -5.90 10.20 13.37
CA TRP A 171 -5.36 9.83 14.68
C TRP A 171 -6.01 10.58 15.84
N ASN A 172 -6.31 11.87 15.69
CA ASN A 172 -7.06 12.64 16.68
C ASN A 172 -8.46 12.07 16.94
N THR A 173 -9.05 11.41 15.94
CA THR A 173 -10.38 10.78 16.06
C THR A 173 -10.31 9.37 16.62
N LYS A 174 -9.26 8.59 16.27
CA LYS A 174 -9.19 7.14 16.57
C LYS A 174 -8.38 6.75 17.78
N LEU A 175 -7.34 7.53 18.14
CA LEU A 175 -6.44 7.26 19.26
C LEU A 175 -5.73 8.56 19.76
N PRO A 176 -6.49 9.60 20.17
CA PRO A 176 -5.95 10.91 20.52
C PRO A 176 -4.90 10.87 21.64
N GLU A 177 -5.04 9.95 22.59
CA GLU A 177 -4.10 9.79 23.70
C GLU A 177 -2.69 9.40 23.23
N ALA A 178 -2.57 8.65 22.13
CA ALA A 178 -1.26 8.26 21.60
C ALA A 178 -0.50 9.46 21.00
N ILE A 179 -1.22 10.40 20.39
CA ILE A 179 -0.68 11.68 19.92
C ILE A 179 -0.33 12.58 21.12
N ASN A 180 -1.26 12.75 22.05
CA ASN A 180 -1.10 13.67 23.18
C ASN A 180 0.06 13.28 24.12
N THR A 181 0.32 11.97 24.27
CA THR A 181 1.45 11.45 25.05
C THR A 181 2.77 11.46 24.28
N GLY A 182 2.76 11.76 22.98
CA GLY A 182 3.93 11.71 22.11
C GLY A 182 4.38 10.30 21.72
N ARG A 183 3.58 9.28 22.03
CA ARG A 183 3.82 7.87 21.65
C ARG A 183 3.70 7.68 20.15
N VAL A 184 2.83 8.43 19.49
CA VAL A 184 2.71 8.48 18.03
C VAL A 184 3.07 9.88 17.57
N LYS A 185 4.01 9.98 16.64
CA LYS A 185 4.47 11.23 16.04
C LYS A 185 4.29 11.18 14.54
N LEU A 186 3.71 12.23 13.97
CA LEU A 186 3.63 12.41 12.53
C LEU A 186 4.84 13.25 12.10
N GLN A 187 5.60 12.77 11.13
CA GLN A 187 6.83 13.42 10.66
C GLN A 187 6.83 13.49 9.13
N ALA A 188 6.70 14.70 8.58
CA ALA A 188 6.82 14.88 7.13
C ALA A 188 8.21 14.45 6.68
N HIS A 189 8.29 13.50 5.76
CA HIS A 189 9.55 12.99 5.25
C HIS A 189 9.37 12.41 3.85
N ASP A 190 10.30 12.76 2.97
CA ASP A 190 10.51 12.09 1.69
C ASP A 190 11.52 10.97 1.91
N PHE A 191 11.13 9.72 1.67
CA PHE A 191 12.00 8.55 1.87
C PHE A 191 13.14 8.45 0.82
N PHE A 192 13.13 9.31 -0.20
CA PHE A 192 14.27 9.49 -1.10
C PHE A 192 15.34 10.41 -0.53
N GLU A 193 15.08 11.03 0.62
CA GLU A 193 16.02 11.86 1.35
C GLU A 193 16.64 11.11 2.53
N THR A 194 17.67 11.71 3.13
CA THR A 194 18.33 11.11 4.29
C THR A 194 17.35 10.89 5.45
N GLN A 195 17.22 9.64 5.89
CA GLN A 195 16.34 9.26 6.99
C GLN A 195 16.70 9.99 8.31
N PRO A 196 15.80 10.81 8.88
CA PRO A 196 16.07 11.63 10.06
C PRO A 196 16.07 10.84 11.37
N VAL A 197 15.32 9.73 11.47
CA VAL A 197 15.26 8.92 12.69
C VAL A 197 16.40 7.92 12.69
N LYS A 198 17.31 8.04 13.67
CA LYS A 198 18.48 7.16 13.80
C LYS A 198 18.23 6.03 14.79
N HIS A 199 18.70 4.84 14.43
CA HIS A 199 18.67 3.61 15.22
C HIS A 199 17.27 3.25 15.78
N PRO A 200 16.20 3.27 14.97
CA PRO A 200 14.91 2.78 15.44
C PRO A 200 14.98 1.26 15.69
N SER A 201 14.05 0.73 16.47
CA SER A 201 13.96 -0.72 16.64
C SER A 201 13.48 -1.38 15.35
N VAL A 202 12.52 -0.75 14.66
CA VAL A 202 11.98 -1.25 13.40
C VAL A 202 11.79 -0.12 12.39
N PHE A 203 12.23 -0.34 11.15
CA PHE A 203 11.67 0.32 9.97
C PHE A 203 10.57 -0.56 9.40
N LEU A 204 9.39 0.01 9.18
CA LEU A 204 8.23 -0.67 8.63
C LEU A 204 7.88 -0.05 7.28
N MET A 205 7.77 -0.87 6.25
CA MET A 205 7.32 -0.47 4.92
C MET A 205 6.20 -1.40 4.47
N ARG A 206 5.01 -0.87 4.22
CA ARG A 206 3.87 -1.67 3.77
C ARG A 206 3.30 -1.12 2.48
N MET A 207 3.27 -1.95 1.43
CA MET A 207 2.71 -1.57 0.13
C MET A 207 3.38 -0.28 -0.38
N VAL A 208 4.72 -0.25 -0.34
CA VAL A 208 5.53 0.91 -0.74
C VAL A 208 6.50 0.52 -1.84
N LEU A 209 7.31 -0.54 -1.61
CA LEU A 209 8.39 -0.88 -2.54
C LEU A 209 7.86 -1.32 -3.92
N HIS A 210 6.65 -1.88 -4.00
CA HIS A 210 6.03 -2.23 -5.28
C HIS A 210 5.68 -1.04 -6.18
N ASP A 211 5.69 0.19 -5.67
CA ASP A 211 5.41 1.38 -6.48
C ASP A 211 6.64 1.90 -7.24
N TRP A 212 7.82 1.37 -6.90
CA TRP A 212 9.11 1.94 -7.30
C TRP A 212 9.95 0.95 -8.09
N SER A 213 10.68 1.46 -9.08
CA SER A 213 11.68 0.68 -9.80
C SER A 213 12.81 0.25 -8.88
N ASP A 214 13.59 -0.74 -9.28
CA ASP A 214 14.69 -1.31 -8.50
C ASP A 214 15.66 -0.26 -7.98
N ASP A 215 16.09 0.65 -8.86
CA ASP A 215 17.03 1.72 -8.51
C ASP A 215 16.46 2.63 -7.42
N ASN A 216 15.15 2.92 -7.48
CA ASN A 216 14.46 3.73 -6.50
C ASN A 216 14.25 2.96 -5.19
N ALA A 217 13.83 1.70 -5.24
CA ALA A 217 13.70 0.82 -4.08
C ALA A 217 15.04 0.68 -3.35
N VAL A 218 16.13 0.42 -4.08
CA VAL A 218 17.49 0.36 -3.54
C VAL A 218 17.91 1.70 -2.93
N ASN A 219 17.55 2.83 -3.55
CA ASN A 219 17.86 4.14 -2.99
C ASN A 219 17.15 4.36 -1.63
N ILE A 220 15.86 4.03 -1.55
CA ILE A 220 15.08 4.11 -0.31
C ILE A 220 15.73 3.23 0.77
N LEU A 221 16.00 1.96 0.43
CA LEU A 221 16.60 1.00 1.37
C LEU A 221 17.99 1.44 1.85
N ARG A 222 18.80 2.09 1.00
CA ARG A 222 20.09 2.68 1.40
C ARG A 222 19.92 3.79 2.43
N HIS A 223 18.92 4.66 2.30
CA HIS A 223 18.65 5.70 3.30
C HIS A 223 18.23 5.11 4.65
N LEU A 224 17.41 4.05 4.63
CA LEU A 224 17.02 3.34 5.86
C LEU A 224 18.22 2.62 6.49
N CYS A 225 19.01 1.91 5.69
CA CYS A 225 20.25 1.24 6.13
C CYS A 225 21.23 2.23 6.77
N ALA A 226 21.44 3.40 6.17
CA ALA A 226 22.35 4.43 6.70
C ALA A 226 21.87 5.03 8.04
N ALA A 227 20.59 4.86 8.38
CA ALA A 227 20.02 5.28 9.65
C ALA A 227 19.83 4.12 10.65
N ALA A 228 19.96 2.87 10.21
CA ALA A 228 19.82 1.68 11.04
C ALA A 228 20.94 1.57 12.09
N GLY A 229 20.61 0.98 13.24
CA GLY A 229 21.59 0.47 14.19
C GLY A 229 21.77 -1.04 14.02
N PRO A 230 22.73 -1.65 14.76
CA PRO A 230 23.02 -3.09 14.66
C PRO A 230 21.81 -3.99 14.93
N GLU A 231 20.88 -3.53 15.77
CA GLU A 231 19.68 -4.26 16.19
C GLU A 231 18.41 -3.78 15.46
N THR A 232 18.54 -2.84 14.51
CA THR A 232 17.38 -2.33 13.76
C THR A 232 16.91 -3.40 12.79
N GLN A 233 15.62 -3.71 12.81
CA GLN A 233 15.01 -4.64 11.86
C GLN A 233 14.23 -3.89 10.79
N LEU A 234 14.29 -4.36 9.55
CA LEU A 234 13.42 -3.90 8.47
C LEU A 234 12.29 -4.92 8.30
N VAL A 235 11.05 -4.44 8.38
CA VAL A 235 9.84 -5.23 8.16
C VAL A 235 9.16 -4.70 6.90
N VAL A 236 9.22 -5.48 5.83
CA VAL A 236 8.54 -5.20 4.57
C VAL A 236 7.27 -6.05 4.48
N ILE A 237 6.14 -5.42 4.22
CA ILE A 237 4.86 -6.09 3.99
C ILE A 237 4.36 -5.70 2.61
N ASP A 238 4.54 -6.60 1.65
CA ASP A 238 4.15 -6.38 0.27
C ASP A 238 3.54 -7.65 -0.34
N ASN A 239 2.94 -7.50 -1.52
CA ASN A 239 2.43 -8.63 -2.29
C ASN A 239 3.60 -9.38 -2.96
N ILE A 240 3.74 -10.66 -2.63
CA ILE A 240 4.69 -11.56 -3.28
C ILE A 240 3.91 -12.41 -4.28
N LEU A 241 4.15 -12.18 -5.58
CA LEU A 241 3.52 -12.97 -6.64
C LEU A 241 4.34 -14.25 -6.90
N SER A 242 3.65 -15.39 -6.82
CA SER A 242 4.24 -16.68 -7.17
C SER A 242 4.27 -16.89 -8.68
N TYR A 243 5.28 -17.60 -9.17
CA TYR A 243 5.33 -18.03 -10.56
C TYR A 243 4.26 -19.08 -10.88
N ALA A 244 3.78 -19.08 -12.13
CA ALA A 244 2.88 -20.13 -12.62
C ALA A 244 3.58 -21.49 -12.78
N CYS A 245 4.91 -21.50 -12.84
CA CYS A 245 5.74 -22.70 -12.84
C CYS A 245 6.35 -22.95 -11.46
N THR A 246 6.82 -24.18 -11.30
CA THR A 246 7.38 -24.68 -10.05
C THR A 246 8.89 -24.40 -10.07
N GLU A 247 9.41 -23.60 -9.14
CA GLU A 247 10.84 -23.32 -9.00
C GLU A 247 11.36 -23.86 -7.67
N ASP A 248 12.44 -24.63 -7.71
CA ASP A 248 13.04 -25.28 -6.53
C ASP A 248 13.88 -24.30 -5.68
N SER A 249 14.30 -23.15 -6.22
CA SER A 249 15.38 -22.33 -5.67
C SER A 249 15.02 -20.87 -5.38
N PHE A 250 13.80 -20.42 -5.64
CA PHE A 250 13.51 -18.99 -5.65
C PHE A 250 13.74 -18.29 -4.29
N VAL A 251 13.55 -19.03 -3.19
CA VAL A 251 13.72 -18.56 -1.81
C VAL A 251 14.68 -19.46 -1.02
N GLY A 252 15.15 -20.55 -1.64
CA GLY A 252 15.86 -21.63 -0.96
C GLY A 252 17.21 -21.23 -0.39
N ASP A 253 17.82 -20.20 -0.96
CA ASP A 253 19.12 -19.68 -0.55
C ASP A 253 19.02 -18.56 0.51
N ILE A 254 17.80 -18.08 0.83
CA ILE A 254 17.62 -17.03 1.84
C ILE A 254 17.47 -17.66 3.24
N PRO A 255 18.35 -17.32 4.19
CA PRO A 255 18.25 -17.80 5.56
C PRO A 255 16.91 -17.44 6.22
N GLY A 256 16.19 -18.45 6.72
CA GLY A 256 14.95 -18.26 7.48
C GLY A 256 13.71 -17.97 6.64
N ALA A 257 13.83 -17.95 5.31
CA ALA A 257 12.69 -17.73 4.45
C ALA A 257 11.78 -18.96 4.39
N VAL A 258 10.48 -18.74 4.58
CA VAL A 258 9.47 -19.78 4.59
C VAL A 258 8.63 -19.64 3.33
N VAL A 259 8.80 -20.57 2.38
CA VAL A 259 7.93 -20.66 1.21
C VAL A 259 6.63 -21.33 1.64
N GLU A 260 5.49 -20.71 1.34
CA GLU A 260 4.20 -21.38 1.50
C GLU A 260 4.22 -22.71 0.74
N ARG A 261 3.68 -23.75 1.37
CA ARG A 261 3.65 -25.09 0.76
C ARG A 261 2.92 -24.99 -0.58
N LEU A 262 3.65 -25.33 -1.65
CA LEU A 262 3.08 -25.36 -2.99
C LEU A 262 1.78 -26.18 -3.00
N PRO A 263 0.72 -25.69 -3.67
CA PRO A 263 -0.54 -26.42 -3.75
C PRO A 263 -0.32 -27.77 -4.44
N PRO A 264 -1.05 -28.83 -4.04
CA PRO A 264 -0.88 -30.14 -4.65
C PRO A 264 -1.38 -30.12 -6.10
N SER A 265 -0.68 -30.86 -6.98
CA SER A 265 -1.14 -31.13 -8.34
C SER A 265 -2.59 -31.65 -8.32
N PRO A 266 -3.49 -31.18 -9.22
CA PRO A 266 -3.23 -30.42 -10.45
C PRO A 266 -3.31 -28.89 -10.30
N LEU A 267 -3.35 -28.35 -9.08
CA LEU A 267 -3.42 -26.91 -8.88
C LEU A 267 -2.10 -26.25 -9.32
N LEU A 268 -2.21 -25.08 -9.96
CA LEU A 268 -1.05 -24.30 -10.36
C LEU A 268 -0.31 -23.77 -9.12
N PRO A 269 1.04 -23.74 -9.13
CA PRO A 269 1.85 -23.14 -8.06
C PRO A 269 1.42 -21.74 -7.63
N ASN A 270 0.96 -20.91 -8.57
CA ASN A 270 0.44 -19.58 -8.29
C ASN A 270 -1.05 -19.52 -7.92
N LEU A 271 -1.68 -20.66 -7.62
CA LEU A 271 -3.11 -20.79 -7.29
C LEU A 271 -4.08 -20.39 -8.42
N GLY A 272 -3.58 -20.10 -9.63
CA GLY A 272 -4.39 -19.76 -10.80
C GLY A 272 -5.40 -18.65 -10.52
N TYR A 273 -6.68 -18.90 -10.81
CA TYR A 273 -7.77 -17.93 -10.60
C TYR A 273 -7.94 -17.51 -9.14
N ALA A 274 -7.56 -18.33 -8.16
CA ALA A 274 -7.68 -17.96 -6.76
C ALA A 274 -6.76 -16.80 -6.35
N ALA A 275 -5.64 -16.59 -7.07
CA ALA A 275 -4.74 -15.46 -6.88
C ALA A 275 -4.99 -14.30 -7.86
N VAL A 276 -6.06 -14.34 -8.67
CA VAL A 276 -6.30 -13.35 -9.74
C VAL A 276 -6.37 -11.92 -9.21
N SER A 277 -6.87 -11.71 -7.99
CA SER A 277 -6.94 -10.40 -7.37
C SER A 277 -5.56 -9.77 -7.17
N SER A 278 -4.55 -10.56 -6.82
CA SER A 278 -3.19 -10.07 -6.62
C SER A 278 -2.56 -9.62 -7.94
N TYR A 279 -2.78 -10.38 -9.02
CA TYR A 279 -2.34 -9.99 -10.37
C TYR A 279 -3.08 -8.77 -10.92
N LEU A 280 -4.38 -8.64 -10.64
CA LEU A 280 -5.14 -7.44 -11.05
C LEU A 280 -4.70 -6.20 -10.28
N ALA A 281 -4.37 -6.34 -8.99
CA ALA A 281 -3.79 -5.26 -8.20
C ALA A 281 -2.42 -4.85 -8.75
N ASP A 282 -1.55 -5.82 -9.05
CA ASP A 282 -0.24 -5.59 -9.65
C ASP A 282 -0.32 -4.88 -11.00
N LEU A 283 -1.22 -5.34 -11.89
CA LEU A 283 -1.50 -4.65 -13.16
C LEU A 283 -1.97 -3.20 -12.93
N SER A 284 -2.79 -2.96 -11.90
CA SER A 284 -3.27 -1.60 -11.60
C SER A 284 -2.14 -0.66 -11.19
N VAL A 285 -1.17 -1.14 -10.42
CA VAL A 285 0.06 -0.41 -10.06
C VAL A 285 0.90 -0.17 -11.32
N CYS A 286 1.08 -1.18 -12.17
CA CYS A 286 1.77 -1.05 -13.44
C CYS A 286 1.10 -0.06 -14.42
N PHE A 287 -0.20 0.22 -14.31
CA PHE A 287 -0.81 1.22 -15.17
C PHE A 287 -0.53 2.65 -14.69
N LEU A 288 -0.25 2.83 -13.40
CA LEU A 288 -0.11 4.13 -12.76
C LEU A 288 1.35 4.56 -12.56
N VAL A 289 2.18 3.69 -12.00
CA VAL A 289 3.49 4.07 -11.42
C VAL A 289 4.68 3.33 -12.02
N LEU A 290 4.51 2.06 -12.41
CA LEU A 290 5.58 1.23 -12.96
C LEU A 290 5.35 0.89 -14.42
N ILE A 291 6.37 0.34 -15.08
CA ILE A 291 6.21 -0.21 -16.42
C ILE A 291 6.64 -1.66 -16.40
N MET A 292 6.02 -2.43 -17.30
CA MET A 292 6.14 -3.85 -17.55
C MET A 292 7.58 -4.40 -17.83
N GLY A 293 8.64 -3.86 -17.21
CA GLY A 293 10.02 -4.34 -17.24
C GLY A 293 10.59 -4.65 -15.85
N ASP A 294 10.01 -4.08 -14.79
CA ASP A 294 10.40 -4.31 -13.39
C ASP A 294 9.64 -5.52 -12.76
N TRP A 295 8.96 -6.31 -13.60
CA TRP A 295 8.12 -7.46 -13.24
C TRP A 295 8.78 -8.54 -12.37
N LEU A 296 10.10 -8.55 -12.27
CA LEU A 296 10.85 -9.65 -11.65
C LEU A 296 11.09 -9.46 -10.15
N ILE A 297 10.73 -8.33 -9.53
CA ILE A 297 11.15 -8.04 -8.14
C ILE A 297 10.10 -8.19 -7.06
N GLN A 298 8.81 -8.39 -7.39
CA GLN A 298 7.92 -8.98 -6.38
C GLN A 298 8.35 -10.39 -5.98
N SER A 299 9.18 -11.03 -6.80
CA SER A 299 9.91 -12.22 -6.41
C SER A 299 11.21 -11.85 -5.64
N ARG A 300 12.06 -10.92 -6.11
CA ARG A 300 13.45 -10.75 -5.60
C ARG A 300 13.68 -9.75 -4.45
N LEU A 301 12.65 -9.18 -3.83
CA LEU A 301 12.78 -8.23 -2.71
C LEU A 301 13.56 -8.77 -1.48
N ILE A 302 13.93 -10.05 -1.49
CA ILE A 302 14.56 -10.74 -0.37
C ILE A 302 16.11 -10.75 -0.47
N ASP A 303 16.71 -10.34 -1.59
CA ASP A 303 18.17 -10.34 -1.78
C ASP A 303 18.91 -9.12 -1.18
N VAL A 304 18.24 -8.24 -0.45
CA VAL A 304 18.90 -7.12 0.25
C VAL A 304 19.34 -7.60 1.64
N GLU A 305 20.41 -8.39 1.69
CA GLU A 305 21.16 -8.57 2.93
C GLU A 305 21.79 -7.22 3.31
N LEU A 306 21.25 -6.63 4.37
CA LEU A 306 21.89 -5.51 5.05
C LEU A 306 23.05 -6.09 5.89
N SER A 307 24.21 -6.27 5.25
CA SER A 307 25.49 -6.56 5.91
C SER A 307 26.18 -5.30 6.40
#